data_AF-A0A821RHY8-F1
#
_entry.id   AF-A0A821RHY8-F1
#
_cell.length_a   1.000
_cell.length_b   1.000
_cell.length_c   1.000
_cell.angle_alpha   90.00
_cell.angle_beta   90.00
_cell.angle_gamma   90.00
#
_symmetry.space_group_name_H-M   'P 1'
#
loop_
_entity.id
_entity.type
_entity.pdbx_description
1 polymer ?
#
loop_
_entity_poly.entity_id
_entity_poly.type
_entity_poly.pdbx_seq_one_letter_code
_entity_poly.pdbx_strand_id
1 'polypeptide(L)'
;MVHRLFYVLVYNVTSTTKEKWCLEFSPFFLGPIELYPNHNDGQIFIAKNMENAWQFCKVYKPFTDTDGYSPSEAYWQWAKNGWNDTKPHRFPLGRRANKPLYSLWNGKKLNYIEARKIIYAPLYAKYVEQTDAYKKLNDIYRKYCCENTNDKHKKPMALVDFDGWDHLGQGYTLEQVINMEKPKMGHAFVLAGLLENNLFWLSEPEKSNVEELRKSGRLLKDI
;
A
#
# COMPACT_ATOMS: atom_id res chain seq x y z
N MET A 1 -37.51 20.41 10.94
CA MET A 1 -36.61 19.25 10.76
C MET A 1 -35.18 19.77 10.70
N VAL A 2 -34.47 19.80 11.83
CA VAL A 2 -33.12 20.40 11.92
C VAL A 2 -32.14 19.47 11.23
N HIS A 3 -31.56 19.90 10.09
CA HIS A 3 -30.48 19.17 9.44
C HIS A 3 -29.26 19.19 10.37
N ARG A 4 -29.03 18.10 11.12
CA ARG A 4 -27.75 17.92 11.82
C ARG A 4 -26.68 17.73 10.74
N LEU A 5 -25.80 18.72 10.61
CA LEU A 5 -24.56 18.57 9.86
C LEU A 5 -23.74 17.46 10.53
N PHE A 6 -23.66 16.29 9.89
CA PHE A 6 -22.75 15.24 10.33
C PHE A 6 -21.33 15.69 10.02
N TYR A 7 -20.52 15.86 11.06
CA TYR A 7 -19.10 16.16 10.90
C TYR A 7 -18.37 14.91 10.41
N VAL A 8 -17.81 14.99 9.20
CA VAL A 8 -16.90 13.96 8.65
C VAL A 8 -15.51 14.19 9.22
N LEU A 9 -14.86 13.14 9.73
CA LEU A 9 -13.44 13.17 10.08
C LEU A 9 -12.63 13.03 8.79
N VAL A 10 -11.79 14.01 8.44
CA VAL A 10 -11.03 14.01 7.20
C VAL A 10 -9.53 13.99 7.51
N TYR A 11 -8.82 13.00 7.00
CA TYR A 11 -7.37 12.87 7.17
C TYR A 11 -6.68 12.82 5.81
N ASN A 12 -5.81 13.79 5.54
CA ASN A 12 -4.90 13.76 4.39
C ASN A 12 -3.74 12.83 4.72
N VAL A 13 -3.68 11.69 4.03
CA VAL A 13 -2.66 10.64 4.22
C VAL A 13 -1.54 10.71 3.18
N THR A 14 -1.48 11.80 2.41
CA THR A 14 -0.42 12.04 1.41
C THR A 14 0.78 12.77 2.01
N SER A 15 1.86 12.86 1.24
CA SER A 15 3.04 13.65 1.56
C SER A 15 2.81 15.17 1.61
N THR A 16 1.62 15.66 1.26
CA THR A 16 1.28 17.10 1.30
C THR A 16 0.44 17.49 2.51
N THR A 17 0.22 16.55 3.43
CA THR A 17 -0.50 16.82 4.68
C THR A 17 0.20 17.89 5.52
N LYS A 18 -0.59 18.73 6.20
CA LYS A 18 -0.11 19.71 7.18
C LYS A 18 0.10 19.09 8.56
N GLU A 19 -0.57 17.96 8.82
CA GLU A 19 -0.49 17.22 10.06
C GLU A 19 0.75 16.32 10.05
N LYS A 20 1.80 16.69 10.79
CA LYS A 20 3.10 16.00 10.73
C LYS A 20 3.01 14.49 10.95
N TRP A 21 2.17 14.06 11.87
CA TRP A 21 1.98 12.63 12.16
C TRP A 21 1.37 11.86 10.97
N CYS A 22 0.59 12.51 10.10
CA CYS A 22 0.05 11.85 8.90
C CYS A 22 1.11 11.59 7.81
N LEU A 23 2.32 12.17 7.91
CA LEU A 23 3.37 11.95 6.91
C LEU A 23 3.82 10.49 6.88
N GLU A 24 3.74 9.77 8.00
CA GLU A 24 4.08 8.35 8.13
C GLU A 24 3.17 7.43 7.28
N PHE A 25 1.98 7.91 6.87
CA PHE A 25 1.14 7.19 5.92
C PHE A 25 1.60 7.32 4.47
N SER A 26 2.44 8.29 4.16
CA SER A 26 2.84 8.49 2.77
C SER A 26 3.86 7.42 2.36
N PRO A 27 3.67 6.75 1.21
CA PRO A 27 4.67 5.84 0.65
C PRO A 27 6.04 6.50 0.42
N PHE A 28 6.09 7.83 0.37
CA PHE A 28 7.32 8.61 0.20
C PHE A 28 8.20 8.62 1.45
N PHE A 29 7.60 8.45 2.63
CA PHE A 29 8.29 8.52 3.93
C PHE A 29 8.27 7.19 4.68
N LEU A 30 7.37 6.27 4.33
CA LEU A 30 7.31 4.94 4.94
C LEU A 30 8.51 4.09 4.51
N GLY A 31 9.39 3.74 5.44
CA GLY A 31 10.56 2.89 5.21
C GLY A 31 11.55 2.90 6.38
N PRO A 32 12.64 2.12 6.31
CA PRO A 32 13.04 1.25 5.20
C PRO A 32 12.12 0.04 5.01
N ILE A 33 12.12 -0.54 3.81
CA ILE A 33 11.25 -1.65 3.40
C ILE A 33 12.11 -2.84 2.98
N GLU A 34 12.00 -3.95 3.70
CA GLU A 34 12.55 -5.25 3.31
C GLU A 34 11.74 -5.82 2.16
N LEU A 35 12.44 -6.31 1.13
CA LEU A 35 11.83 -6.88 -0.06
C LEU A 35 11.89 -8.41 0.02
N TYR A 36 12.46 -9.07 -0.99
CA TYR A 36 12.69 -10.50 -1.02
C TYR A 36 14.20 -10.82 -0.94
N PRO A 37 14.58 -12.03 -0.50
CA PRO A 37 15.97 -12.46 -0.50
C PRO A 37 16.52 -12.57 -1.92
N ASN A 38 17.76 -12.15 -2.10
CA ASN A 38 18.52 -12.37 -3.31
C ASN A 38 18.79 -13.86 -3.49
N HIS A 39 18.47 -14.40 -4.67
CA HIS A 39 18.61 -15.83 -4.96
C HIS A 39 20.06 -16.32 -4.95
N ASN A 40 21.04 -15.42 -5.11
CA ASN A 40 22.45 -15.80 -5.21
C ASN A 40 23.12 -15.96 -3.83
N ASP A 41 22.83 -15.07 -2.89
CA ASP A 41 23.52 -14.99 -1.60
C ASP A 41 22.57 -15.00 -0.38
N GLY A 42 21.26 -15.03 -0.61
CA GLY A 42 20.24 -15.01 0.43
C GLY A 42 20.05 -13.65 1.11
N GLN A 43 20.81 -12.62 0.73
CA GLN A 43 20.70 -11.29 1.34
C GLN A 43 19.37 -10.63 1.00
N ILE A 44 18.67 -10.10 2.00
CA ILE A 44 17.42 -9.38 1.79
C ILE A 44 17.69 -8.03 1.12
N PHE A 45 17.04 -7.76 -0.02
CA PHE A 45 17.05 -6.43 -0.61
C PHE A 45 16.26 -5.45 0.27
N ILE A 46 16.76 -4.22 0.40
CA ILE A 46 16.13 -3.17 1.20
C ILE A 46 15.92 -1.93 0.33
N ALA A 47 14.68 -1.45 0.27
CA ALA A 47 14.37 -0.14 -0.29
C ALA A 47 14.29 0.92 0.83
N LYS A 48 14.76 2.15 0.58
CA LYS A 48 14.72 3.22 1.58
C LYS A 48 13.33 3.74 1.88
N ASN A 49 12.38 3.57 0.96
CA ASN A 49 10.98 3.94 1.13
C ASN A 49 10.06 3.05 0.28
N MET A 50 8.77 3.03 0.64
CA MET A 50 7.73 2.23 -0.02
C MET A 50 7.49 2.63 -1.48
N GLU A 51 7.62 3.91 -1.82
CA GLU A 51 7.53 4.36 -3.21
C GLU A 51 8.62 3.71 -4.06
N ASN A 52 9.87 3.69 -3.60
CA ASN A 52 10.97 3.06 -4.31
C ASN A 52 10.83 1.53 -4.35
N ALA A 53 10.38 0.91 -3.25
CA ALA A 53 10.05 -0.52 -3.24
C ALA A 53 9.07 -0.88 -4.38
N TRP A 54 8.00 -0.09 -4.52
CA TRP A 54 6.96 -0.30 -5.53
C TRP A 54 7.39 0.06 -6.96
N GLN A 55 8.19 1.10 -7.14
CA GLN A 55 8.50 1.61 -8.47
C GLN A 55 9.60 0.79 -9.15
N PHE A 56 10.60 0.36 -8.39
CA PHE A 56 11.74 -0.38 -8.92
C PHE A 56 11.51 -1.90 -8.99
N CYS A 57 10.37 -2.41 -8.49
CA CYS A 57 9.92 -3.76 -8.82
C CYS A 57 9.34 -3.86 -10.24
N LYS A 58 9.14 -2.75 -10.96
CA LYS A 58 8.53 -2.74 -12.31
C LYS A 58 9.59 -2.93 -13.38
N VAL A 59 9.33 -3.83 -14.33
CA VAL A 59 10.21 -4.05 -15.48
C VAL A 59 9.66 -3.29 -16.69
N TYR A 60 10.52 -2.52 -17.34
CA TYR A 60 10.22 -1.75 -18.54
C TYR A 60 10.97 -2.32 -19.74
N LYS A 61 10.44 -2.09 -20.95
CA LYS A 61 11.04 -2.59 -22.21
C LYS A 61 12.55 -2.30 -22.40
N PRO A 62 13.10 -1.12 -22.00
CA PRO A 62 14.54 -0.89 -22.11
C PRO A 62 15.40 -1.74 -21.15
N PHE A 63 14.79 -2.40 -20.17
CA PHE A 63 15.45 -3.22 -19.17
C PHE A 63 15.24 -4.71 -19.39
N THR A 64 14.75 -5.11 -20.56
CA THR A 64 14.64 -6.53 -20.93
C THR A 64 15.80 -7.01 -21.79
N ASP A 65 16.09 -8.30 -21.73
CA ASP A 65 17.12 -8.96 -22.54
C ASP A 65 16.69 -9.07 -24.02
N THR A 66 17.46 -9.80 -24.82
CA THR A 66 17.20 -10.01 -26.26
C THR A 66 15.86 -10.67 -26.56
N ASP A 67 15.27 -11.38 -25.59
CA ASP A 67 13.92 -11.93 -25.70
C ASP A 67 12.81 -10.86 -25.57
N GLY A 68 13.19 -9.63 -25.19
CA GLY A 68 12.30 -8.52 -24.95
C GLY A 68 11.42 -8.68 -23.71
N TYR A 69 11.63 -9.71 -22.88
CA TYR A 69 10.73 -10.11 -21.80
C TYR A 69 11.41 -10.45 -20.46
N SER A 70 12.62 -10.98 -20.46
CA SER A 70 13.36 -11.32 -19.23
C SER A 70 14.14 -10.11 -18.70
N PRO A 71 14.26 -9.93 -17.38
CA PRO A 71 14.97 -8.78 -16.82
C PRO A 71 16.47 -8.91 -17.10
N SER A 72 17.03 -7.90 -17.78
CA SER A 72 18.47 -7.82 -18.07
C SER A 72 19.32 -7.51 -16.84
N GLU A 73 20.64 -7.62 -16.94
CA GLU A 73 21.53 -7.12 -15.86
C GLU A 73 21.34 -5.61 -15.61
N ALA A 74 21.04 -4.83 -16.67
CA ALA A 74 20.75 -3.41 -16.54
C ALA A 74 19.49 -3.13 -15.70
N TYR A 75 18.50 -4.03 -15.73
CA TYR A 75 17.35 -3.96 -14.82
C TYR A 75 17.81 -4.03 -13.36
N TRP A 76 18.60 -5.04 -13.01
CA TRP A 76 19.01 -5.28 -11.64
C TRP A 76 19.87 -4.16 -11.09
N GLN A 77 20.78 -3.61 -11.89
CA GLN A 77 21.55 -2.42 -11.52
C GLN A 77 20.63 -1.21 -11.29
N TRP A 78 19.69 -0.95 -12.19
CA TRP A 78 18.72 0.13 -12.05
C TRP A 78 17.84 -0.04 -10.80
N ALA A 79 17.32 -1.24 -10.56
CA ALA A 79 16.44 -1.54 -9.44
C ALA A 79 17.17 -1.38 -8.10
N LYS A 80 18.37 -1.95 -7.96
CA LYS A 80 19.20 -1.83 -6.75
C LYS A 80 19.56 -0.38 -6.43
N ASN A 81 19.91 0.41 -7.44
CA ASN A 81 20.18 1.83 -7.27
C ASN A 81 18.92 2.58 -6.80
N GLY A 82 17.78 2.29 -7.41
CA GLY A 82 16.50 2.88 -7.04
C GLY A 82 16.03 2.53 -5.63
N TRP A 83 16.16 1.27 -5.23
CA TRP A 83 15.88 0.83 -3.87
C TRP A 83 16.77 1.54 -2.84
N ASN A 84 18.06 1.73 -3.15
CA ASN A 84 19.01 2.40 -2.26
C ASN A 84 18.88 3.94 -2.22
N ASP A 85 18.14 4.56 -3.14
CA ASP A 85 17.95 6.01 -3.15
C ASP A 85 16.99 6.45 -2.04
N THR A 86 17.40 7.47 -1.28
CA THR A 86 16.56 8.10 -0.24
C THR A 86 15.41 8.93 -0.81
N LYS A 87 15.53 9.41 -2.06
CA LYS A 87 14.49 10.20 -2.71
C LYS A 87 13.41 9.27 -3.29
N PRO A 88 12.12 9.49 -2.99
CA PRO A 88 11.04 8.70 -3.58
C PRO A 88 10.82 9.06 -5.06
N HIS A 89 10.73 8.05 -5.91
CA HIS A 89 10.60 8.21 -7.37
C HIS A 89 9.23 7.77 -7.89
N ARG A 90 8.23 8.66 -7.87
CA ARG A 90 6.88 8.33 -8.41
C ARG A 90 6.87 7.95 -9.90
N PHE A 91 7.82 8.49 -10.66
CA PHE A 91 7.97 8.25 -12.09
C PHE A 91 9.47 8.12 -12.40
N PRO A 92 10.12 6.97 -12.09
CA PRO A 92 11.58 6.85 -12.19
C PRO A 92 12.09 6.96 -13.64
N LEU A 93 11.24 6.70 -14.63
CA LEU A 93 11.53 6.91 -16.07
C LEU A 93 10.81 8.13 -16.67
N GLY A 94 10.22 8.98 -15.82
CA GLY A 94 9.42 10.14 -16.23
C GLY A 94 7.95 9.81 -16.50
N ARG A 95 7.10 10.86 -16.48
CA ARG A 95 5.63 10.73 -16.57
C ARG A 95 5.11 10.20 -17.91
N ARG A 96 5.91 10.33 -18.97
CA ARG A 96 5.58 9.93 -20.34
C ARG A 96 6.20 8.59 -20.73
N ALA A 97 6.90 7.92 -19.81
CA ALA A 97 7.45 6.60 -20.07
C ALA A 97 6.34 5.60 -20.44
N ASN A 98 6.71 4.60 -21.21
CA ASN A 98 5.83 3.47 -21.53
C ASN A 98 5.38 2.78 -20.24
N LYS A 99 4.20 2.15 -20.31
CA LYS A 99 3.70 1.31 -19.22
C LYS A 99 4.72 0.20 -18.91
N PRO A 100 4.89 -0.17 -17.63
CA PRO A 100 5.63 -1.38 -17.28
C PRO A 100 5.09 -2.60 -18.03
N LEU A 101 5.97 -3.54 -18.35
CA LEU A 101 5.57 -4.84 -18.90
C LEU A 101 4.95 -5.73 -17.82
N TYR A 102 5.56 -5.73 -16.64
CA TYR A 102 5.12 -6.47 -15.45
C TYR A 102 5.86 -5.94 -14.21
N SER A 103 5.50 -6.45 -13.03
CA SER A 103 6.30 -6.31 -11.82
C SER A 103 7.00 -7.62 -11.50
N LEU A 104 8.28 -7.58 -11.14
CA LEU A 104 9.08 -8.73 -10.77
C LEU A 104 9.16 -8.84 -9.24
N TRP A 105 8.82 -10.00 -8.69
CA TRP A 105 8.88 -10.26 -7.25
C TRP A 105 9.32 -11.70 -6.98
N ASN A 106 10.49 -11.89 -6.37
CA ASN A 106 11.02 -13.21 -6.01
C ASN A 106 10.96 -14.22 -7.19
N GLY A 107 11.44 -13.79 -8.36
CA GLY A 107 11.40 -14.59 -9.60
C GLY A 107 10.05 -14.65 -10.32
N LYS A 108 8.96 -14.17 -9.72
CA LYS A 108 7.62 -14.16 -10.33
C LYS A 108 7.36 -12.88 -11.11
N LYS A 109 6.84 -13.02 -12.33
CA LYS A 109 6.34 -11.90 -13.15
C LYS A 109 4.85 -11.72 -12.87
N LEU A 110 4.47 -10.53 -12.44
CA LEU A 110 3.12 -10.21 -11.98
C LEU A 110 2.52 -9.10 -12.84
N ASN A 111 1.26 -9.27 -13.23
CA ASN A 111 0.49 -8.19 -13.83
C ASN A 111 0.15 -7.11 -12.79
N TYR A 112 -0.49 -6.02 -13.21
CA TYR A 112 -0.77 -4.88 -12.34
C TYR A 112 -1.68 -5.20 -11.14
N ILE A 113 -2.69 -6.05 -11.33
CA ILE A 113 -3.61 -6.46 -10.24
C ILE A 113 -2.88 -7.40 -9.28
N GLU A 114 -2.18 -8.39 -9.82
CA GLU A 114 -1.39 -9.34 -9.02
C GLU A 114 -0.32 -8.63 -8.19
N ALA A 115 0.41 -7.69 -8.79
CA ALA A 115 1.45 -6.93 -8.12
C ALA A 115 0.89 -6.10 -6.95
N ARG A 116 -0.34 -5.57 -7.06
CA ARG A 116 -0.98 -4.88 -5.92
C ARG A 116 -1.27 -5.83 -4.77
N LYS A 117 -1.77 -7.02 -5.06
CA LYS A 117 -2.14 -8.02 -4.06
C LYS A 117 -0.94 -8.69 -3.40
N ILE A 118 0.12 -8.94 -4.16
CA ILE A 118 1.30 -9.71 -3.71
C ILE A 118 2.40 -8.79 -3.16
N ILE A 119 2.56 -7.59 -3.74
CA ILE A 119 3.65 -6.67 -3.39
C ILE A 119 3.09 -5.49 -2.60
N TYR A 120 2.30 -4.63 -3.24
CA TYR A 120 2.03 -3.29 -2.72
C TYR A 120 1.23 -3.30 -1.41
N ALA A 121 0.05 -3.92 -1.41
CA ALA A 121 -0.83 -3.89 -0.24
C ALA A 121 -0.23 -4.63 0.96
N PRO A 122 0.34 -5.85 0.82
CA PRO A 122 1.00 -6.53 1.93
C PRO A 122 2.19 -5.74 2.50
N LEU A 123 3.08 -5.23 1.65
CA LEU A 123 4.24 -4.47 2.13
C LEU A 123 3.81 -3.17 2.81
N TYR A 124 2.94 -2.39 2.18
CA TYR A 124 2.46 -1.15 2.77
C TYR A 124 1.79 -1.43 4.12
N ALA A 125 0.92 -2.44 4.20
CA ALA A 125 0.25 -2.83 5.43
C ALA A 125 1.24 -3.23 6.52
N LYS A 126 2.20 -4.12 6.19
CA LYS A 126 3.24 -4.60 7.11
C LYS A 126 3.99 -3.44 7.77
N TYR A 127 4.37 -2.42 7.01
CA TYR A 127 5.16 -1.30 7.54
C TYR A 127 4.32 -0.21 8.18
N VAL A 128 3.17 0.15 7.59
CA VAL A 128 2.34 1.24 8.12
C VAL A 128 1.74 0.86 9.48
N GLU A 129 1.36 -0.40 9.70
CA GLU A 129 0.79 -0.85 10.98
C GLU A 129 1.74 -0.65 12.18
N GLN A 130 3.05 -0.55 11.92
CA GLN A 130 4.08 -0.38 12.94
C GLN A 130 4.30 1.09 13.33
N THR A 131 3.66 2.02 12.65
CA THR A 131 3.83 3.47 12.85
C THR A 131 3.01 3.99 14.02
N ASP A 132 3.50 5.01 14.72
CA ASP A 132 2.73 5.70 15.76
C ASP A 132 1.51 6.41 15.15
N ALA A 133 1.66 6.89 13.91
CA ALA A 133 0.57 7.46 13.15
C ALA A 133 -0.60 6.47 12.96
N TYR A 134 -0.31 5.23 12.57
CA TYR A 134 -1.36 4.21 12.40
C TYR A 134 -2.04 3.88 13.71
N LYS A 135 -1.28 3.69 14.80
CA LYS A 135 -1.86 3.46 16.13
C LYS A 135 -2.85 4.58 16.49
N LYS A 136 -2.44 5.84 16.31
CA LYS A 136 -3.28 7.01 16.56
C LYS A 136 -4.53 7.05 15.68
N LEU A 137 -4.39 6.78 14.38
CA LEU A 137 -5.54 6.77 13.46
C LEU A 137 -6.52 5.64 13.80
N ASN A 138 -6.01 4.46 14.15
CA ASN A 138 -6.82 3.33 14.57
C ASN A 138 -7.59 3.63 15.86
N ASP A 139 -6.96 4.27 16.85
CA ASP A 139 -7.64 4.70 18.08
C ASP A 139 -8.77 5.70 17.78
N ILE A 140 -8.54 6.66 16.87
CA ILE A 140 -9.55 7.61 16.41
C ILE A 140 -10.69 6.87 15.70
N TYR A 141 -10.37 5.95 14.79
CA TYR A 141 -11.35 5.16 14.04
C TYR A 141 -12.21 4.33 14.98
N ARG A 142 -11.62 3.59 15.92
CA ARG A 142 -12.36 2.79 16.91
C ARG A 142 -13.29 3.66 17.74
N LYS A 143 -12.79 4.80 18.24
CA LYS A 143 -13.53 5.72 19.10
C LYS A 143 -14.72 6.38 18.40
N TYR A 144 -14.59 6.76 17.13
CA TYR A 144 -15.59 7.59 16.44
C TYR A 144 -16.35 6.89 15.32
N CYS A 145 -15.86 5.75 14.83
CA CYS A 145 -16.43 5.06 13.66
C CYS A 145 -16.98 3.66 13.98
N CYS A 146 -16.43 2.95 14.99
CA CYS A 146 -16.78 1.55 15.26
C CYS A 146 -17.77 1.30 16.40
N GLU A 147 -17.79 2.12 17.45
CA GLU A 147 -18.50 1.74 18.70
C GLU A 147 -20.00 2.09 18.71
N ASN A 148 -20.79 1.09 19.16
CA ASN A 148 -22.21 1.03 19.52
C ASN A 148 -23.22 1.86 18.72
N THR A 149 -24.19 1.16 18.13
CA THR A 149 -25.30 1.67 17.29
C THR A 149 -26.19 2.74 17.94
N ASN A 150 -26.00 3.05 19.23
CA ASN A 150 -26.71 4.11 19.96
C ASN A 150 -25.85 5.35 20.25
N ASP A 151 -24.58 5.38 19.82
CA ASP A 151 -23.73 6.54 20.05
C ASP A 151 -24.04 7.68 19.05
N LYS A 152 -24.62 8.76 19.59
CA LYS A 152 -24.83 10.04 18.91
C LYS A 152 -23.54 10.69 18.39
N HIS A 153 -22.37 10.14 18.73
CA HIS A 153 -21.05 10.61 18.32
C HIS A 153 -20.41 9.84 17.18
N LYS A 154 -21.10 8.85 16.57
CA LYS A 154 -20.60 8.18 15.36
C LYS A 154 -20.38 9.19 14.23
N LYS A 155 -19.18 9.17 13.64
CA LYS A 155 -18.77 10.05 12.55
C LYS A 155 -18.19 9.22 11.41
N PRO A 156 -18.57 9.50 10.15
CA PRO A 156 -17.87 8.94 9.01
C PRO A 156 -16.43 9.47 8.96
N MET A 157 -15.52 8.68 8.41
CA MET A 157 -14.12 9.05 8.18
C MET A 157 -13.82 9.02 6.68
N ALA A 158 -13.10 10.03 6.20
CA ALA A 158 -12.58 10.09 4.84
C ALA A 158 -11.05 10.17 4.88
N LEU A 159 -10.40 9.27 4.15
CA LEU A 159 -8.96 9.26 3.93
C LEU A 159 -8.67 9.89 2.56
N VAL A 160 -7.95 11.01 2.55
CA VAL A 160 -7.67 11.75 1.32
C VAL A 160 -6.30 11.33 0.77
N ASP A 161 -6.32 10.86 -0.47
CA ASP A 161 -5.17 10.43 -1.24
C ASP A 161 -5.26 10.93 -2.70
N PHE A 162 -4.12 11.06 -3.38
CA PHE A 162 -4.03 11.51 -4.78
C PHE A 162 -4.73 10.57 -5.76
N ASP A 163 -4.71 9.27 -5.46
CA ASP A 163 -5.38 8.24 -6.25
C ASP A 163 -6.64 7.71 -5.51
N GLY A 164 -7.08 8.39 -4.45
CA GLY A 164 -8.29 8.08 -3.70
C GLY A 164 -9.56 8.62 -4.36
N TRP A 165 -10.67 7.91 -4.17
CA TRP A 165 -11.99 8.29 -4.68
C TRP A 165 -13.08 7.62 -3.84
N ASP A 166 -14.31 8.15 -3.90
CA ASP A 166 -15.45 7.68 -3.10
C ASP A 166 -16.01 6.35 -3.64
N HIS A 167 -15.40 5.24 -3.23
CA HIS A 167 -15.83 3.91 -3.66
C HIS A 167 -17.17 3.50 -3.07
N LEU A 168 -17.48 3.94 -1.84
CA LEU A 168 -18.74 3.65 -1.17
C LEU A 168 -19.91 4.35 -1.86
N GLY A 169 -19.77 5.64 -2.19
CA GLY A 169 -20.76 6.39 -2.95
C GLY A 169 -20.99 5.86 -4.36
N GLN A 170 -20.00 5.14 -4.92
CA GLN A 170 -20.11 4.45 -6.21
C GLN A 170 -20.57 2.99 -6.09
N GLY A 171 -20.81 2.48 -4.88
CA GLY A 171 -21.30 1.12 -4.65
C GLY A 171 -20.25 0.01 -4.85
N TYR A 172 -18.96 0.33 -4.78
CA TYR A 172 -17.88 -0.65 -4.87
C TYR A 172 -17.38 -1.08 -3.49
N THR A 173 -17.08 -2.37 -3.32
CA THR A 173 -16.36 -2.89 -2.16
C THR A 173 -14.84 -2.77 -2.34
N LEU A 174 -14.06 -2.89 -1.27
CA LEU A 174 -12.60 -2.87 -1.35
C LEU A 174 -12.04 -4.05 -2.19
N GLU A 175 -12.67 -5.21 -2.12
CA GLU A 175 -12.36 -6.37 -2.96
C GLU A 175 -12.57 -6.07 -4.44
N GLN A 176 -13.61 -5.32 -4.79
CA GLN A 176 -13.80 -4.89 -6.16
C GLN A 176 -12.71 -3.88 -6.58
N VAL A 177 -12.44 -2.88 -5.73
CA VAL A 177 -11.43 -1.83 -6.00
C VAL A 177 -10.05 -2.41 -6.33
N ILE A 178 -9.57 -3.41 -5.59
CA ILE A 178 -8.24 -3.99 -5.87
C ILE A 178 -8.17 -4.74 -7.20
N ASN A 179 -9.31 -5.24 -7.68
CA ASN A 179 -9.41 -5.99 -8.93
C ASN A 179 -9.67 -5.08 -10.15
N MET A 180 -9.90 -3.78 -9.95
CA MET A 180 -10.10 -2.83 -11.05
C MET A 180 -8.76 -2.32 -11.59
N GLU A 181 -8.60 -2.31 -12.92
CA GLU A 181 -7.47 -1.60 -13.54
C GLU A 181 -7.62 -0.08 -13.47
N LYS A 182 -8.88 0.38 -13.55
CA LYS A 182 -9.29 1.77 -13.44
C LYS A 182 -10.61 1.86 -12.67
N PRO A 183 -10.82 2.90 -11.85
CA PRO A 183 -9.84 3.93 -11.46
C PRO A 183 -8.64 3.34 -10.69
N LYS A 184 -7.59 4.15 -10.51
CA LYS A 184 -6.41 3.72 -9.75
C LYS A 184 -6.79 3.47 -8.29
N MET A 185 -6.00 2.65 -7.63
CA MET A 185 -6.09 2.37 -6.21
C MET A 185 -4.82 2.91 -5.54
N GLY A 186 -4.98 3.92 -4.69
CA GLY A 186 -3.91 4.44 -3.85
C GLY A 186 -3.80 3.75 -2.49
N HIS A 187 -2.89 4.20 -1.63
CA HIS A 187 -2.62 3.57 -0.32
C HIS A 187 -3.74 3.78 0.69
N ALA A 188 -4.57 4.82 0.53
CA ALA A 188 -5.71 5.06 1.42
C ALA A 188 -6.69 3.87 1.47
N PHE A 189 -6.84 3.11 0.37
CA PHE A 189 -7.69 1.91 0.35
C PHE A 189 -7.11 0.78 1.21
N VAL A 190 -5.78 0.60 1.21
CA VAL A 190 -5.11 -0.37 2.08
C VAL A 190 -5.29 0.03 3.54
N LEU A 191 -5.13 1.33 3.84
CA LEU A 191 -5.34 1.87 5.18
C LEU A 191 -6.79 1.71 5.65
N ALA A 192 -7.78 1.91 4.77
CA ALA A 192 -9.18 1.63 5.07
C ALA A 192 -9.41 0.15 5.40
N GLY A 193 -8.87 -0.77 4.58
CA GLY A 193 -8.94 -2.21 4.86
C GLY A 193 -8.31 -2.59 6.19
N LEU A 194 -7.18 -1.98 6.56
CA LEU A 194 -6.56 -2.18 7.87
C LEU A 194 -7.47 -1.75 9.03
N LEU A 195 -8.04 -0.53 8.95
CA LEU A 195 -8.95 0.01 9.97
C LEU A 195 -10.22 -0.84 10.11
N GLU A 196 -10.78 -1.30 8.99
CA GLU A 196 -11.98 -2.15 8.94
C GLU A 196 -11.70 -3.62 9.28
N ASN A 197 -10.45 -3.99 9.54
CA ASN A 197 -10.00 -5.38 9.66
C ASN A 197 -10.39 -6.23 8.43
N ASN A 198 -10.49 -5.59 7.26
CA ASN A 198 -10.74 -6.22 5.97
C ASN A 198 -9.44 -6.24 5.13
N LEU A 199 -8.72 -7.36 5.19
CA LEU A 199 -7.50 -7.58 4.41
C LEU A 199 -7.84 -8.08 3.00
N PHE A 200 -8.58 -7.28 2.23
CA PHE A 200 -9.16 -7.62 0.92
C PHE A 200 -8.15 -8.03 -0.17
N TRP A 201 -6.86 -7.86 0.07
CA TRP A 201 -5.78 -8.32 -0.82
C TRP A 201 -5.34 -9.76 -0.57
N LEU A 202 -5.72 -10.35 0.56
CA LEU A 202 -5.43 -11.73 0.93
C LEU A 202 -6.53 -12.69 0.49
N SER A 203 -6.16 -13.94 0.22
CA SER A 203 -7.09 -15.05 0.12
C SER A 203 -7.66 -15.43 1.48
N GLU A 204 -8.80 -16.14 1.52
CA GLU A 204 -9.41 -16.57 2.78
C GLU A 204 -8.48 -17.40 3.68
N PRO A 205 -7.70 -18.38 3.17
CA PRO A 205 -6.71 -19.08 3.99
C PRO A 205 -5.66 -18.15 4.61
N GLU A 206 -5.19 -17.16 3.85
CA GLU A 206 -4.21 -16.17 4.34
C GLU A 206 -4.84 -15.26 5.41
N LYS A 207 -6.10 -14.84 5.25
CA LYS A 207 -6.83 -14.06 6.26
C LYS A 207 -6.97 -14.83 7.56
N SER A 208 -7.34 -16.12 7.51
CA SER A 208 -7.45 -16.97 8.71
C SER A 208 -6.11 -17.06 9.44
N ASN A 209 -5.02 -17.27 8.71
CA ASN A 209 -3.67 -17.30 9.29
C ASN A 209 -3.30 -15.97 9.96
N VAL A 210 -3.58 -14.83 9.32
CA VAL A 210 -3.35 -13.51 9.93
C VAL A 210 -4.18 -13.31 11.19
N GLU A 211 -5.43 -13.76 11.21
CA GLU A 211 -6.31 -13.64 12.38
C GLU A 211 -5.78 -14.47 13.56
N GLU A 212 -5.33 -15.70 13.32
CA GLU A 212 -4.68 -16.56 14.32
C GLU A 212 -3.42 -15.91 14.89
N LEU A 213 -2.59 -15.31 14.02
CA LEU A 213 -1.40 -14.59 14.44
C LEU A 213 -1.75 -13.37 15.31
N ARG A 214 -2.74 -12.58 14.91
CA ARG A 214 -3.22 -11.44 15.71
C ARG A 214 -3.76 -11.88 17.08
N LYS A 215 -4.46 -13.01 17.16
CA LYS A 215 -4.91 -13.61 18.44
C LYS A 215 -3.73 -13.99 19.34
N SER A 216 -2.59 -14.37 18.76
CA SER A 216 -1.35 -14.64 19.50
C SER A 216 -0.53 -13.40 19.86
N GLY A 217 -1.01 -12.19 19.51
CA GLY A 217 -0.28 -10.93 19.71
C GLY A 217 0.81 -10.66 18.68
N ARG A 218 0.89 -11.45 17.60
CA ARG A 218 1.80 -11.25 16.47
C ARG A 218 1.21 -10.27 15.45
N LEU A 219 2.09 -9.53 14.79
CA LEU A 219 1.74 -8.52 13.78
C LEU A 219 1.98 -9.08 12.37
N LEU A 220 1.46 -8.38 11.34
CA LEU A 220 1.72 -8.72 9.93
C LEU A 220 3.22 -8.77 9.58
N LYS A 221 4.06 -8.06 10.34
CA LYS A 221 5.52 -8.10 10.15
C LYS A 221 6.15 -9.46 10.47
N ASP A 222 5.47 -10.27 11.27
CA ASP A 222 5.93 -11.58 11.71
C ASP A 222 5.56 -12.68 10.69
N ILE A 223 5.04 -12.27 9.53
CA ILE A 223 4.74 -13.05 8.32
C ILE A 223 5.74 -12.66 7.23
#